data_AF-A0A497AF08-F1
#
_entry.id   AF-A0A497AF08-F1
#
_cell.length_a   1.000
_cell.length_b   1.000
_cell.length_c   1.000
_cell.angle_alpha   90.00
_cell.angle_beta   90.00
_cell.angle_gamma   90.00
#
_symmetry.space_group_name_H-M   'P 1'
#
loop_
_entity.id
_entity.type
_entity.pdbx_description
1 polymer ?
#
loop_
_entity_poly.entity_id
_entity_poly.type
_entity_poly.pdbx_seq_one_letter_code
_entity_poly.pdbx_strand_id
1 'polypeptide(L)' 'MANLFGVAIVQMQVVPWDAEKTMERMEQRLSYIRRAFPWVNLVCFPELCPTGTAPLD' A
#
# COMPACT_ATOMS: atom_id res chain seq x y z
N MET A 1 -29.23 -0.76 -11.34
CA MET A 1 -28.46 -0.96 -10.09
C MET A 1 -26.99 -0.76 -10.42
N ALA A 2 -26.26 0.03 -9.63
CA ALA A 2 -24.81 0.17 -9.78
C ALA A 2 -24.10 -0.87 -8.92
N ASN A 3 -23.04 -1.48 -9.44
CA ASN A 3 -22.17 -2.34 -8.64
C ASN A 3 -21.28 -1.46 -7.75
N LEU A 4 -21.27 -1.71 -6.45
CA LEU A 4 -20.38 -1.02 -5.51
C LEU A 4 -18.93 -1.49 -5.73
N PHE A 5 -17.99 -0.57 -5.65
CA PHE A 5 -16.55 -0.85 -5.78
C PHE A 5 -15.77 -0.13 -4.69
N GLY A 6 -15.14 -0.88 -3.79
CA GLY A 6 -14.38 -0.35 -2.67
C GLY A 6 -12.94 -0.03 -3.05
N VAL A 7 -12.45 1.14 -2.66
CA VAL A 7 -11.05 1.58 -2.87
C VAL A 7 -10.43 1.99 -1.55
N ALA A 8 -9.20 1.54 -1.29
CA ALA A 8 -8.37 2.00 -0.19
C ALA A 8 -7.09 2.67 -0.70
N ILE A 9 -6.81 3.88 -0.22
CA ILE A 9 -5.58 4.60 -0.53
C ILE A 9 -4.66 4.52 0.69
N VAL A 10 -3.46 3.96 0.51
CA VAL A 10 -2.51 3.76 1.59
C VAL A 10 -1.62 4.99 1.75
N GLN A 11 -1.59 5.54 2.96
CA GLN A 11 -0.55 6.45 3.41
C GLN A 11 0.50 5.65 4.19
N MET A 12 1.71 5.57 3.65
CA MET A 12 2.81 4.79 4.21
C MET A 12 4.14 5.50 3.95
N GLN A 13 5.07 5.37 4.90
CA GLN A 13 6.47 5.77 4.75
C GLN A 13 7.30 4.58 4.25
N VAL A 14 8.16 4.82 3.27
CA VAL A 14 9.11 3.81 2.76
C VAL A 14 10.21 3.55 3.79
N VAL A 15 10.91 2.42 3.65
CA VAL A 15 12.21 2.26 4.29
C VAL A 15 13.26 2.82 3.34
N PRO A 16 13.99 3.88 3.72
CA PRO A 16 14.99 4.49 2.85
C PRO A 16 16.01 3.47 2.36
N TRP A 17 16.15 3.38 1.03
CA TRP A 17 17.15 2.58 0.32
C TRP A 17 17.05 1.07 0.58
N ASP A 18 15.90 0.60 1.07
CA ASP A 18 15.63 -0.80 1.39
C ASP A 18 14.28 -1.20 0.78
N ALA A 19 14.34 -1.63 -0.48
CA ALA A 19 13.20 -2.03 -1.27
C ALA A 19 12.50 -3.26 -0.68
N GLU A 20 13.26 -4.27 -0.25
CA GLU A 20 12.72 -5.52 0.30
C GLU A 20 11.89 -5.26 1.54
N LYS A 21 12.44 -4.51 2.51
CA LYS A 21 11.71 -4.18 3.74
C LYS A 21 10.53 -3.24 3.49
N THR A 22 10.59 -2.40 2.45
CA THR A 22 9.45 -1.60 2.04
C THR A 22 8.34 -2.49 1.47
N MET A 23 8.68 -3.48 0.65
CA MET A 23 7.74 -4.47 0.13
C MET A 23 7.10 -5.31 1.23
N GLU A 24 7.86 -5.73 2.24
CA GLU A 24 7.31 -6.42 3.42
C GLU A 24 6.25 -5.57 4.15
N ARG A 25 6.51 -4.27 4.31
CA ARG A 25 5.53 -3.33 4.91
C ARG A 25 4.29 -3.17 4.03
N MET A 26 4.46 -3.14 2.71
CA MET A 26 3.33 -3.10 1.78
C MET A 26 2.46 -4.35 1.91
N GLU A 27 3.07 -5.54 1.99
CA GLU A 27 2.36 -6.82 2.19
C GLU A 27 1.61 -6.86 3.52
N GLN A 28 2.24 -6.42 4.61
CA GLN A 28 1.61 -6.32 5.92
C GLN A 28 0.39 -5.39 5.88
N ARG A 29 0.50 -4.25 5.18
CA ARG A 29 -0.60 -3.30 5.05
C ARG A 29 -1.74 -3.87 4.20
N LEU A 30 -1.42 -4.55 3.10
CA LEU A 30 -2.40 -5.22 2.25
C LEU A 30 -3.14 -6.31 3.02
N SER A 31 -2.42 -7.14 3.79
CA SER A 31 -2.98 -8.18 4.63
C SER A 31 -3.93 -7.63 5.69
N TYR A 32 -3.56 -6.50 6.32
CA TYR A 32 -4.43 -5.78 7.24
C TYR A 32 -5.70 -5.28 6.56
N ILE A 33 -5.59 -4.61 5.40
CA ILE A 33 -6.74 -4.06 4.67
C ILE A 33 -7.71 -5.18 4.27
N ARG A 34 -7.19 -6.29 3.74
CA ARG A 34 -7.99 -7.46 3.36
C ARG A 34 -8.80 -8.02 4.54
N ARG A 35 -8.22 -8.03 5.75
CA ARG A 35 -8.89 -8.54 6.96
C ARG A 35 -9.88 -7.54 7.56
N ALA A 36 -9.52 -6.26 7.60
CA ALA A 36 -10.32 -5.23 8.26
C ALA A 36 -11.46 -4.68 7.36
N PHE A 37 -11.25 -4.66 6.04
CA PHE A 37 -12.15 -4.06 5.06
C PHE A 37 -12.41 -5.02 3.88
N PRO A 38 -13.13 -6.14 4.10
CA PRO A 38 -13.32 -7.18 3.08
C PRO A 38 -14.12 -6.71 1.85
N TRP A 39 -14.74 -5.53 1.90
CA TRP A 39 -15.45 -4.90 0.79
C TRP A 39 -14.53 -4.12 -0.17
N VAL A 40 -13.25 -3.96 0.15
CA VAL A 40 -12.28 -3.28 -0.72
C VAL A 40 -11.88 -4.18 -1.89
N ASN A 41 -11.93 -3.63 -3.10
CA ASN A 41 -11.58 -4.31 -4.35
C ASN A 41 -10.23 -3.86 -4.90
N LEU A 42 -9.80 -2.63 -4.59
CA LEU A 42 -8.54 -2.04 -5.05
C LEU A 42 -7.82 -1.34 -3.89
N VAL A 43 -6.51 -1.59 -3.80
CA VAL A 43 -5.62 -0.90 -2.87
C VAL A 43 -4.56 -0.16 -3.68
N CYS A 44 -4.43 1.15 -3.48
CA CYS A 44 -3.42 1.98 -4.12
C CYS A 44 -2.34 2.37 -3.11
N PHE A 45 -1.07 2.28 -3.53
CA PHE A 45 0.09 2.73 -2.78
C PHE A 45 0.68 4.00 -3.44
N PRO A 46 1.46 4.81 -2.68
CA PRO A 46 2.17 5.94 -3.25
C PRO A 46 3.11 5.53 -4.38
N GLU A 47 3.35 6.46 -5.30
CA GLU A 47 4.34 6.28 -6.36
C GLU A 47 5.73 5.97 -5.79
N LEU A 48 6.50 5.15 -6.50
CA LEU A 48 7.85 4.69 -6.12
C LEU A 48 7.96 3.94 -4.79
N CYS A 49 6.86 3.73 -4.06
CA CYS A 49 6.86 3.04 -2.77
C CYS A 49 7.61 1.69 -2.81
N PRO A 50 7.42 0.80 -3.80
CA PRO A 50 8.16 -0.47 -3.87
C PRO A 50 9.69 -0.34 -3.90
N THR A 51 10.22 0.78 -4.40
CA THR A 51 11.68 0.95 -4.61
C THR A 51 12.42 1.32 -3.33
N GLY A 52 11.71 1.70 -2.26
CA GLY A 52 12.34 2.20 -1.04
C GLY A 52 13.05 3.55 -1.25
N THR A 53 12.85 4.23 -2.37
CA THR A 53 13.51 5.52 -2.64
C THR A 53 13.00 6.57 -1.68
N ALA A 54 13.92 7.12 -0.88
CA ALA A 54 13.66 8.30 -0.07
C ALA A 54 13.79 9.55 -0.95
N PRO A 55 13.16 10.68 -0.57
CA PRO A 55 13.47 11.97 -1.18
C PRO A 55 14.99 12.19 -1.20
N LEU A 56 15.51 12.61 -2.35
CA LEU A 56 16.85 13.18 -2.43
C LEU A 56 16.71 14.54 -1.75
N ASP A 57 17.14 14.66 -0.49
CA ASP A 57 17.22 15.95 0.21
C ASP A 57 17.97 17.00 -0.64
#